data_AF-A0AAP2HEB2-F1
#
_entry.id   AF-A0AAP2HEB2-F1
#
_cell.length_a   1.000
_cell.length_b   1.000
_cell.length_c   1.000
_cell.angle_alpha   90.00
_cell.angle_beta   90.00
_cell.angle_gamma   90.00
#
_symmetry.space_group_name_H-M   'P 1'
#
loop_
_entity.id
_entity.type
_entity.pdbx_description
1 polymer ?
#
loop_
_entity_poly.entity_id
_entity_poly.type
_entity_poly.pdbx_seq_one_letter_code
_entity_poly.pdbx_strand_id
1 'polypeptide(L)'
;MNTTHTRAALAVLPLLLAAMTVQAKVPECGRLPTFVREAERNLAYCITTDAGAADCRAANVEAFANNEGRLPAAGRGQAYRAGRAQHPQADPPGRNRVVFLVTEGQRKPIIEARYFTSDHYATFCSL
;
A
#
# COMPACT_ATOMS: atom_id res chain seq x y z
N MET A 1 59.08 -42.86 -13.40
CA MET A 1 57.87 -43.08 -12.58
C MET A 1 57.02 -41.83 -12.66
N ASN A 2 55.78 -42.01 -13.13
CA ASN A 2 54.73 -41.01 -13.32
C ASN A 2 54.32 -40.36 -12.00
N THR A 3 53.94 -39.08 -12.03
CA THR A 3 52.59 -38.64 -11.60
C THR A 3 52.33 -37.19 -12.01
N THR A 4 51.44 -37.03 -12.98
CA THR A 4 50.81 -35.79 -13.42
C THR A 4 49.72 -35.42 -12.41
N HIS A 5 49.80 -34.25 -11.77
CA HIS A 5 48.72 -33.76 -10.91
C HIS A 5 47.78 -32.84 -11.69
N THR A 6 46.65 -33.39 -12.10
CA THR A 6 45.52 -32.69 -12.72
C THR A 6 44.87 -31.78 -11.68
N ARG A 7 44.95 -30.46 -11.86
CA ARG A 7 44.24 -29.48 -11.03
C ARG A 7 42.75 -29.48 -11.43
N ALA A 8 41.90 -30.05 -10.58
CA ALA A 8 40.46 -29.94 -10.70
C ALA A 8 40.03 -28.50 -10.33
N ALA A 9 39.57 -27.74 -11.32
CA ALA A 9 38.95 -26.45 -11.09
C ALA A 9 37.50 -26.67 -10.61
N LEU A 10 37.26 -26.46 -9.31
CA LEU A 10 35.91 -26.36 -8.78
C LEU A 10 35.31 -25.01 -9.19
N ALA A 11 34.45 -25.03 -10.20
CA ALA A 11 33.57 -23.90 -10.51
C ALA A 11 32.41 -23.88 -9.50
N VAL A 12 32.46 -22.93 -8.55
CA VAL A 12 31.35 -22.65 -7.64
C VAL A 12 30.33 -21.79 -8.40
N LEU A 13 29.23 -22.40 -8.86
CA LEU A 13 28.07 -21.69 -9.38
C LEU A 13 27.32 -21.02 -8.21
N PRO A 14 27.16 -19.69 -8.17
CA PRO A 14 26.26 -19.07 -7.22
C PRO A 14 24.81 -19.29 -7.69
N LEU A 15 24.06 -20.08 -6.93
CA LEU A 15 22.62 -20.29 -7.12
C LEU A 15 21.88 -18.99 -6.74
N LEU A 16 21.58 -18.15 -7.72
CA LEU A 16 20.69 -17.00 -7.56
C LEU A 16 19.26 -17.50 -7.36
N LEU A 17 18.85 -17.76 -6.12
CA LEU A 17 17.45 -17.89 -5.76
C LEU A 17 16.80 -16.49 -5.88
N ALA A 18 16.26 -16.18 -7.06
CA ALA A 18 15.26 -15.14 -7.19
C ALA A 18 13.99 -15.62 -6.47
N ALA A 19 13.80 -15.20 -5.22
CA ALA A 19 12.54 -15.37 -4.53
C ALA A 19 11.49 -14.52 -5.25
N MET A 20 10.74 -15.13 -6.16
CA MET A 20 9.51 -14.57 -6.70
C MET A 20 8.51 -14.50 -5.55
N THR A 21 8.45 -13.36 -4.86
CA THR A 21 7.38 -13.10 -3.89
C THR A 21 6.08 -12.98 -4.67
N VAL A 22 5.33 -14.07 -4.77
CA VAL A 22 3.94 -14.04 -5.26
C VAL A 22 3.16 -13.24 -4.24
N GLN A 23 2.87 -11.99 -4.58
CA GLN A 23 2.06 -11.13 -3.74
C GLN A 23 0.62 -11.63 -3.77
N ALA A 24 0.15 -12.15 -2.63
CA ALA A 24 -1.21 -12.65 -2.51
C ALA A 24 -2.21 -11.52 -2.83
N LYS A 25 -3.27 -11.86 -3.57
CA LYS A 25 -4.35 -10.91 -3.88
C LYS A 25 -4.98 -10.43 -2.57
N VAL A 26 -5.11 -9.11 -2.41
CA VAL A 26 -5.82 -8.51 -1.28
C VAL A 26 -7.29 -8.93 -1.35
N PRO A 27 -7.88 -9.49 -0.28
CA PRO A 27 -9.29 -9.92 -0.30
C PRO A 27 -10.24 -8.73 -0.37
N GLU A 28 -11.42 -8.92 -0.96
CA GLU A 28 -12.46 -7.88 -0.97
C GLU A 28 -13.00 -7.63 0.45
N CYS A 29 -13.27 -6.37 0.76
CA CYS A 29 -13.96 -6.02 1.98
C CYS A 29 -15.41 -6.55 1.92
N GLY A 30 -15.89 -7.06 3.06
CA GLY A 30 -17.32 -7.30 3.25
C GLY A 30 -18.10 -6.00 3.42
N ARG A 31 -19.31 -6.09 3.97
CA ARG A 31 -20.12 -4.89 4.28
C ARG A 31 -19.42 -4.04 5.35
N LEU A 32 -18.99 -2.84 4.96
CA LEU A 32 -18.33 -1.91 5.87
C LEU A 32 -19.30 -0.98 6.60
N PRO A 33 -18.94 -0.48 7.79
CA PRO A 33 -19.69 0.56 8.49
C PRO A 33 -19.80 1.87 7.70
N THR A 34 -20.84 2.66 7.98
CA THR A 34 -21.11 3.92 7.26
C THR A 34 -19.97 4.94 7.38
N PHE A 35 -19.39 5.08 8.58
CA PHE A 35 -18.29 6.04 8.79
C PHE A 35 -17.06 5.73 7.93
N VAL A 36 -16.79 4.45 7.61
CA VAL A 36 -15.69 4.06 6.73
C VAL A 36 -15.98 4.46 5.29
N ARG A 37 -17.22 4.24 4.82
CA ARG A 37 -17.64 4.63 3.46
C ARG A 37 -17.62 6.14 3.28
N GLU A 38 -18.00 6.90 4.30
CA GLU A 38 -17.94 8.36 4.27
C GLU A 38 -16.50 8.87 4.28
N ALA A 39 -15.62 8.26 5.08
CA ALA A 39 -14.20 8.58 5.08
C ALA A 39 -13.54 8.26 3.74
N GLU A 40 -13.86 7.11 3.12
CA GLU A 40 -13.39 6.74 1.78
C GLU A 40 -13.79 7.81 0.77
N ARG A 41 -15.08 8.18 0.71
CA ARG A 41 -15.59 9.20 -0.22
C ARG A 41 -14.91 10.56 -0.03
N ASN A 42 -14.78 11.00 1.23
CA ASN A 42 -14.18 12.29 1.55
C ASN A 42 -12.68 12.32 1.21
N LEU A 43 -11.96 11.22 1.50
CA LEU A 43 -10.55 11.10 1.16
C LEU A 43 -10.33 11.03 -0.35
N ALA A 44 -11.18 10.29 -1.08
CA ALA A 44 -11.15 10.23 -2.53
C ALA A 44 -11.38 11.61 -3.17
N TYR A 45 -12.31 12.39 -2.61
CA TYR A 45 -12.50 13.78 -3.01
C TYR A 45 -11.21 14.57 -2.78
N CYS A 46 -10.65 14.57 -1.58
CA CYS A 46 -9.48 15.36 -1.23
C CYS A 46 -8.19 14.99 -1.96
N ILE A 47 -8.01 13.72 -2.31
CA ILE A 47 -6.89 13.27 -3.15
C ILE A 47 -7.01 13.81 -4.58
N THR A 48 -8.23 13.90 -5.08
CA THR A 48 -8.48 14.24 -6.48
C THR A 48 -8.85 15.73 -6.67
N THR A 49 -9.03 16.49 -5.59
CA THR A 49 -9.17 17.95 -5.60
C THR A 49 -7.91 18.61 -5.03
N ASP A 50 -7.95 19.92 -4.83
CA ASP A 50 -6.89 20.62 -4.12
C ASP A 50 -6.87 20.17 -2.65
N ALA A 51 -5.85 19.39 -2.28
CA ALA A 51 -5.63 18.90 -0.91
C ALA A 51 -5.46 20.05 0.11
N GLY A 52 -5.16 21.27 -0.34
CA GLY A 52 -5.07 22.47 0.48
C GLY A 52 -6.42 23.08 0.87
N ALA A 53 -7.53 22.61 0.28
CA ALA A 53 -8.88 23.05 0.60
C ALA A 53 -9.18 22.82 2.10
N ALA A 54 -9.92 23.75 2.71
CA ALA A 54 -10.22 23.71 4.15
C ALA A 54 -10.89 22.38 4.57
N ASP A 55 -11.77 21.85 3.72
CA ASP A 55 -12.47 20.58 3.93
C ASP A 55 -11.52 19.37 3.96
N CYS A 56 -10.35 19.48 3.32
CA CYS A 56 -9.39 18.38 3.19
C CYS A 56 -8.36 18.31 4.31
N ARG A 57 -8.22 19.37 5.11
CA ARG A 57 -7.39 19.34 6.32
C ARG A 57 -7.95 18.36 7.36
N ALA A 58 -9.27 18.24 7.44
CA ALA A 58 -9.92 17.28 8.34
C ALA A 58 -9.64 15.81 7.95
N ALA A 59 -9.45 15.53 6.66
CA ALA A 59 -9.17 14.20 6.15
C ALA A 59 -7.78 13.67 6.56
N ASN A 60 -6.87 14.56 7.00
CA ASN A 60 -5.50 14.23 7.41
C ASN A 60 -4.80 13.30 6.42
N VAL A 61 -4.82 13.70 5.13
CA VAL A 61 -4.19 12.92 4.07
C VAL A 61 -2.69 12.86 4.30
N GLU A 62 -2.14 11.66 4.37
CA GLU A 62 -0.73 11.42 4.62
C GLU A 62 -0.15 10.44 3.59
N ALA A 63 1.16 10.50 3.38
CA ALA A 63 1.85 9.49 2.58
C ALA A 63 1.90 8.16 3.35
N PHE A 64 1.58 7.05 2.66
CA PHE A 64 1.75 5.70 3.18
C PHE A 64 2.88 5.02 2.43
N ALA A 65 3.88 4.50 3.13
CA ALA A 65 5.07 3.97 2.48
C ALA A 65 4.95 2.51 2.03
N ASN A 66 4.00 1.74 2.61
CA ASN A 66 3.86 0.30 2.39
C ASN A 66 5.17 -0.49 2.62
N ASN A 67 5.99 -0.09 3.60
CA ASN A 67 7.30 -0.70 3.87
C ASN A 67 7.23 -2.19 4.22
N GLU A 68 6.12 -2.64 4.78
CA GLU A 68 5.87 -4.06 5.11
C GLU A 68 5.39 -4.88 3.91
N GLY A 69 5.14 -4.27 2.75
CA GLY A 69 4.71 -4.98 1.54
C GLY A 69 3.33 -5.65 1.67
N ARG A 70 2.45 -5.14 2.53
CA ARG A 70 1.10 -5.70 2.75
C ARG A 70 0.17 -5.45 1.57
N LEU A 71 0.38 -4.33 0.87
CA LEU A 71 -0.31 -3.97 -0.37
C LEU A 71 0.62 -4.15 -1.58
N PRO A 72 0.09 -4.28 -2.82
CA PRO A 72 0.89 -4.34 -4.03
C PRO A 72 2.01 -3.29 -4.11
N ALA A 73 3.12 -3.62 -4.75
CA ALA A 73 4.14 -2.61 -5.02
C ALA A 73 3.57 -1.48 -5.88
N ALA A 74 3.81 -0.23 -5.49
CA ALA A 74 3.42 0.92 -6.31
C ALA A 74 4.25 0.97 -7.60
N GLY A 75 3.58 1.17 -8.73
CA GLY A 75 4.22 1.36 -10.03
C GLY A 75 4.86 2.72 -10.20
N ARG A 76 5.46 2.96 -11.37
CA ARG A 76 6.08 4.25 -11.70
C ARG A 76 5.04 5.38 -11.67
N GLY A 77 5.34 6.45 -10.94
CA GLY A 77 4.44 7.61 -10.80
C GLY A 77 3.25 7.35 -9.87
N GLN A 78 3.24 6.20 -9.18
CA GLN A 78 2.21 5.88 -8.20
C GLN A 78 2.73 6.09 -6.78
N ALA A 79 1.83 6.54 -5.91
CA ALA A 79 2.10 6.69 -4.49
C ALA A 79 0.87 6.25 -3.69
N TYR A 80 1.12 5.72 -2.50
CA TYR A 80 0.05 5.46 -1.56
C TYR A 80 -0.25 6.71 -0.71
N ARG A 81 -1.54 6.96 -0.52
CA ARG A 81 -2.08 8.02 0.34
C ARG A 81 -3.03 7.38 1.35
N ALA A 82 -2.93 7.76 2.62
CA ALA A 82 -3.79 7.25 3.67
C ALA A 82 -4.54 8.39 4.37
N GLY A 83 -5.64 8.05 5.00
CA GLY A 83 -6.38 8.95 5.87
C GLY A 83 -7.23 8.19 6.88
N ARG A 84 -7.78 8.94 7.83
CA ARG A 84 -8.49 8.37 8.97
C ARG A 84 -9.94 8.04 8.61
N ALA A 85 -10.39 6.85 8.99
CA ALA A 85 -11.81 6.52 9.09
C ALA A 85 -12.22 6.51 10.56
N GLN A 86 -12.29 7.69 11.18
CA GLN A 86 -12.62 7.78 12.60
C GLN A 86 -14.09 7.50 12.86
N HIS A 87 -14.37 6.58 13.78
CA HIS A 87 -15.68 6.53 14.42
C HIS A 87 -15.87 7.77 15.30
N PRO A 88 -17.03 8.45 15.25
CA PRO A 88 -17.28 9.67 16.04
C PRO A 88 -17.28 9.45 17.56
N GLN A 89 -17.22 8.19 18.04
CA GLN A 89 -17.26 7.83 19.46
C GLN A 89 -16.00 7.07 19.92
N ALA A 90 -14.81 7.55 19.52
CA ALA A 90 -13.51 7.15 20.10
C ALA A 90 -12.93 5.79 19.67
N ASP A 91 -12.52 5.68 18.42
CA ASP A 91 -11.46 4.72 18.08
C ASP A 91 -10.10 5.27 18.56
N PRO A 92 -9.18 4.38 19.02
CA PRO A 92 -7.78 4.75 19.16
C PRO A 92 -7.26 5.35 17.84
N PRO A 93 -6.49 6.45 17.90
CA PRO A 93 -5.89 7.03 16.70
C PRO A 93 -5.18 5.97 15.86
N GLY A 94 -5.50 5.93 14.56
CA GLY A 94 -4.79 5.08 13.61
C GLY A 94 -5.35 3.67 13.42
N ARG A 95 -6.35 3.22 14.19
CA ARG A 95 -6.93 1.88 14.03
C ARG A 95 -7.58 1.68 12.65
N ASN A 96 -8.52 2.55 12.30
CA ASN A 96 -9.28 2.49 11.07
C ASN A 96 -8.69 3.47 10.04
N ARG A 97 -8.19 2.93 8.92
CA ARG A 97 -7.56 3.74 7.85
C ARG A 97 -8.08 3.32 6.50
N VAL A 98 -8.25 4.31 5.64
CA VAL A 98 -8.44 4.10 4.20
C VAL A 98 -7.14 4.43 3.51
N VAL A 99 -6.72 3.57 2.58
CA VAL A 99 -5.47 3.72 1.83
C VAL A 99 -5.79 3.67 0.34
N PHE A 100 -5.25 4.61 -0.42
CA PHE A 100 -5.45 4.78 -1.84
C PHE A 100 -4.12 4.60 -2.56
N LEU A 101 -4.10 3.79 -3.62
CA LEU A 101 -3.04 3.84 -4.62
C LEU A 101 -3.42 4.92 -5.64
N VAL A 102 -2.54 5.90 -5.82
CA VAL A 102 -2.81 7.07 -6.63
C VAL A 102 -1.72 7.21 -7.68
N THR A 103 -2.09 7.38 -8.94
CA THR A 103 -1.17 7.84 -9.99
C THR A 103 -1.13 9.37 -9.97
N GLU A 104 0.05 9.92 -9.67
CA GLU A 104 0.32 11.36 -9.64
C GLU A 104 0.93 11.82 -10.97
N GLY A 105 0.64 13.06 -11.38
CA GLY A 105 1.14 13.61 -12.64
C GLY A 105 0.78 15.08 -12.83
N GLN A 106 0.94 15.59 -14.05
CA GLN A 106 0.61 17.00 -14.37
C GLN A 106 -0.89 17.29 -14.50
N ARG A 107 -1.73 16.27 -14.33
CA ARG A 107 -3.20 16.37 -14.36
C ARG A 107 -3.75 15.99 -12.99
N LYS A 108 -5.06 16.08 -12.84
CA LYS A 108 -5.80 15.58 -11.67
C LYS A 108 -5.34 14.14 -11.32
N PRO A 109 -4.99 13.86 -10.06
CA PRO A 109 -4.58 12.53 -9.63
C PRO A 109 -5.66 11.47 -9.92
N ILE A 110 -5.22 10.26 -10.27
CA ILE A 110 -6.10 9.12 -10.57
C ILE A 110 -6.01 8.12 -9.41
N ILE A 111 -7.16 7.72 -8.87
CA ILE A 111 -7.24 6.65 -7.87
C ILE A 111 -7.28 5.32 -8.61
N GLU A 112 -6.25 4.50 -8.42
CA GLU A 112 -6.07 3.20 -9.07
C GLU A 112 -6.65 2.06 -8.23
N ALA A 113 -6.50 2.15 -6.91
CA ALA A 113 -7.01 1.15 -5.98
C ALA A 113 -7.32 1.77 -4.61
N ARG A 114 -8.18 1.09 -3.87
CA ARG A 114 -8.67 1.50 -2.56
C ARG A 114 -8.61 0.33 -1.59
N TYR A 115 -8.19 0.60 -0.37
CA TYR A 115 -8.01 -0.40 0.67
C TYR A 115 -8.48 0.11 2.01
N PHE A 116 -8.87 -0.81 2.88
CA PHE A 116 -9.22 -0.53 4.27
C PHE A 116 -8.46 -1.45 5.21
N THR A 117 -8.06 -0.89 6.36
CA THR A 117 -7.53 -1.61 7.51
C THR A 117 -8.29 -1.17 8.76
N SER A 118 -8.59 -2.13 9.63
CA SER A 118 -9.23 -1.93 10.94
C SER A 118 -8.31 -2.25 12.12
N ASP A 119 -7.03 -2.49 11.82
CA ASP A 119 -6.01 -3.02 12.72
C ASP A 119 -4.66 -2.30 12.55
N HIS A 120 -4.69 -1.01 12.19
CA HIS A 120 -3.49 -0.18 12.07
C HIS A 120 -2.47 -0.76 11.08
N TYR A 121 -2.92 -1.07 9.87
CA TYR A 121 -2.13 -1.54 8.73
C TYR A 121 -1.58 -2.97 8.84
N ALA A 122 -1.99 -3.74 9.84
CA ALA A 122 -1.56 -5.14 9.95
C ALA A 122 -2.21 -6.02 8.87
N THR A 123 -3.48 -5.78 8.54
CA THR A 123 -4.20 -6.44 7.46
C THR A 123 -4.99 -5.46 6.62
N PHE A 124 -5.30 -5.87 5.38
CA PHE A 124 -6.05 -5.05 4.43
C PHE A 124 -7.12 -5.86 3.71
N CYS A 125 -8.18 -5.17 3.32
CA CYS A 125 -9.12 -5.61 2.29
C CYS A 125 -9.30 -4.52 1.22
N SER A 126 -9.70 -4.90 0.00
CA SER A 126 -10.00 -3.97 -1.10
C SER A 126 -11.43 -3.44 -1.04
N LEU A 127 -11.60 -2.17 -1.39
CA LEU A 127 -12.88 -1.43 -1.36
C LEU A 127 -13.54 -1.32 -2.73
#